data_AF-A0A316WD91-F1
#
_entry.id   AF-A0A316WD91-F1
#
_cell.length_a   1.000
_cell.length_b   1.000
_cell.length_c   1.000
_cell.angle_alpha   90.00
_cell.angle_beta   90.00
_cell.angle_gamma   90.00
#
_symmetry.space_group_name_H-M   'P 1'
#
loop_
_entity.id
_entity.type
_entity.pdbx_description
1 polymer ?
#
loop_
_entity_poly.entity_id
_entity_poly.type
_entity_poly.pdbx_seq_one_letter_code
_entity_poly.pdbx_strand_id
1 'polypeptide(L)'
;MRKTFLLTLSLLSSLYLAQVGINTTTPTATLDVKALTTSTASTIAEGLIAPRLSRSDLISKDAAYTSSQTGTLVYVLDTTGTLTIKTNNVTTPGYYYFDGTIWQKIISTIPNDTNIYNTDGTVQNNRTVALTDKTLSFTAGTPSVNQFSIDGSTFSVDSQNDRIGIGTSAPTAKLDINGNLRIRTTANSNGSTNVSTLVRDNTTGEVKIAVSSTGNSTPLNYIVYTISNVNGDWINNYDTKINSSDYTMTVVGSSFNSPLNTNNVVTPATYAPSSVFAFISGTTWRLTADYLATSTQTGVNGTWTIYCLVINNSILKTLTPVSQDLGGSNTGAAAATPAGL
;
A
#
# COMPACT_ATOMS: atom_id res chain seq x y z
N MET A 1 31.97 -9.35 87.51
CA MET A 1 32.39 -10.68 87.01
C MET A 1 32.88 -10.49 85.58
N ARG A 2 34.21 -10.48 85.36
CA ARG A 2 34.97 -11.39 84.44
C ARG A 2 34.26 -11.64 83.10
N LYS A 3 34.81 -11.34 81.92
CA LYS A 3 36.19 -11.59 81.45
C LYS A 3 36.62 -10.59 80.36
N THR A 4 37.85 -10.11 80.51
CA THR A 4 38.71 -9.52 79.49
C THR A 4 38.89 -10.47 78.29
N PHE A 5 38.77 -9.95 77.07
CA PHE A 5 39.38 -10.54 75.89
C PHE A 5 40.46 -9.58 75.39
N LEU A 6 41.71 -9.82 75.81
CA LEU A 6 42.87 -9.24 75.14
C LEU A 6 42.99 -9.94 73.78
N LEU A 7 42.83 -9.18 72.69
CA LEU A 7 43.45 -9.55 71.42
C LEU A 7 44.70 -8.67 71.28
N THR A 8 45.81 -9.19 71.77
CA THR A 8 47.15 -8.62 71.61
C THR A 8 47.50 -8.58 70.13
N LEU A 9 47.65 -7.37 69.61
CA LEU A 9 48.18 -7.04 68.29
C LEU A 9 49.66 -7.45 68.22
N SER A 10 49.96 -8.63 67.67
CA SER A 10 51.34 -9.00 67.34
C SER A 10 51.73 -8.40 65.99
N LEU A 11 52.55 -7.35 66.03
CA LEU A 11 53.31 -6.87 64.87
C LEU A 11 54.22 -7.99 64.37
N LEU A 12 53.87 -8.60 63.24
CA LEU A 12 54.85 -9.14 62.30
C LEU A 12 54.86 -8.19 61.09
N SER A 13 55.88 -7.35 61.05
CA SER A 13 56.18 -6.50 59.90
C SER A 13 56.73 -7.36 58.76
N SER A 14 55.92 -7.63 57.74
CA SER A 14 56.39 -7.98 56.41
C SER A 14 55.73 -7.08 55.37
N LEU A 15 56.54 -6.15 54.85
CA LEU A 15 56.44 -5.47 53.56
C LEU A 15 55.02 -5.26 52.99
N TYR A 16 54.42 -4.15 53.45
CA TYR A 16 53.55 -3.21 52.73
C TYR A 16 53.01 -3.63 51.36
N LEU A 17 51.79 -4.15 51.41
CA LEU A 17 50.71 -3.58 50.60
C LEU A 17 49.51 -3.43 51.55
N ALA A 18 48.89 -2.25 51.62
CA ALA A 18 47.83 -1.91 52.60
C ALA A 18 46.47 -2.60 52.32
N GLN A 19 46.48 -3.76 51.66
CA GLN A 19 45.26 -4.48 51.29
C GLN A 19 44.77 -5.36 52.44
N VAL A 20 43.45 -5.37 52.63
CA VAL A 20 42.74 -6.24 53.56
C VAL A 20 42.03 -7.32 52.74
N GLY A 21 42.43 -8.58 52.91
CA GLY A 21 41.71 -9.71 52.36
C GLY A 21 40.73 -10.30 53.38
N ILE A 22 39.47 -10.47 53.00
CA ILE A 22 38.49 -11.27 53.74
C ILE A 22 38.24 -12.53 52.92
N ASN A 23 38.51 -13.69 53.53
CA ASN A 23 38.39 -15.00 52.88
C ASN A 23 39.28 -15.18 51.62
N THR A 24 40.38 -14.43 51.53
CA THR A 24 41.44 -14.59 50.51
C THR A 24 42.80 -14.24 51.12
N THR A 25 43.83 -15.04 50.82
CA THR A 25 45.22 -14.76 51.24
C THR A 25 45.99 -13.94 50.20
N THR A 26 45.40 -13.72 49.03
CA THR A 26 45.99 -12.96 47.92
C THR A 26 45.00 -11.87 47.47
N PRO A 27 44.82 -10.79 48.25
CA PRO A 27 43.86 -9.73 47.90
C PRO A 27 44.28 -8.99 46.63
N THR A 28 43.31 -8.71 45.77
CA THR A 28 43.49 -8.02 44.48
C THR A 28 43.02 -6.56 44.49
N ALA A 29 42.46 -6.11 45.61
CA ALA A 29 42.03 -4.73 45.87
C ALA A 29 42.38 -4.32 47.32
N THR A 30 42.35 -3.02 47.63
CA THR A 30 42.62 -2.51 49.01
C THR A 30 41.70 -3.15 50.05
N LEU A 31 40.47 -3.51 49.67
CA LEU A 31 39.62 -4.44 50.41
C LEU A 31 39.11 -5.48 49.41
N ASP A 32 39.52 -6.73 49.56
CA ASP A 32 39.08 -7.85 48.71
C ASP A 32 38.25 -8.83 49.55
N VAL A 33 36.95 -8.92 49.26
CA VAL A 33 36.01 -9.83 49.93
C VAL A 33 35.64 -10.93 48.95
N LYS A 34 36.23 -12.12 49.15
CA LYS A 34 36.04 -13.25 48.24
C LYS A 34 34.96 -14.20 48.74
N ALA A 35 34.11 -14.70 47.84
CA ALA A 35 33.06 -15.66 48.19
C ALA A 35 33.62 -17.06 48.55
N LEU A 36 33.03 -17.73 49.53
CA LEU A 36 33.19 -19.14 49.88
C LEU A 36 32.32 -20.00 48.97
N THR A 37 32.80 -20.34 47.77
CA THR A 37 32.03 -21.10 46.77
C THR A 37 32.12 -22.63 46.90
N THR A 38 32.80 -23.17 47.92
CA THR A 38 32.96 -24.63 48.10
C THR A 38 31.90 -25.21 49.03
N SER A 39 31.24 -26.26 48.56
CA SER A 39 29.87 -26.71 48.84
C SER A 39 29.59 -27.41 50.19
N THR A 40 30.35 -27.15 51.25
CA THR A 40 30.05 -27.78 52.55
C THR A 40 29.87 -26.73 53.63
N ALA A 41 28.61 -26.33 53.80
CA ALA A 41 28.08 -25.45 54.84
C ALA A 41 28.49 -23.97 54.77
N SER A 42 27.65 -23.15 54.13
CA SER A 42 27.50 -21.78 54.60
C SER A 42 26.03 -21.44 54.75
N THR A 43 25.52 -21.57 55.98
CA THR A 43 24.30 -20.87 56.43
C THR A 43 24.56 -19.37 56.64
N ILE A 44 25.76 -18.89 56.31
CA ILE A 44 26.21 -17.51 56.47
C ILE A 44 26.04 -16.80 55.13
N ALA A 45 25.26 -15.72 55.11
CA ALA A 45 25.12 -14.85 53.94
C ALA A 45 26.45 -14.14 53.63
N GLU A 46 26.76 -14.01 52.35
CA GLU A 46 28.00 -13.39 51.86
C GLU A 46 27.72 -11.99 51.31
N GLY A 47 28.67 -11.07 51.49
CA GLY A 47 28.57 -9.70 50.99
C GLY A 47 29.17 -8.68 51.93
N LEU A 48 29.06 -7.41 51.55
CA LEU A 48 29.47 -6.27 52.38
C LEU A 48 28.22 -5.59 52.93
N ILE A 49 28.08 -5.56 54.25
CA ILE A 49 27.06 -4.76 54.93
C ILE A 49 27.68 -3.38 55.19
N ALA A 50 27.25 -2.36 54.45
CA ALA A 50 27.68 -0.98 54.69
C ALA A 50 27.18 -0.46 56.05
N PRO A 51 27.84 0.55 56.65
CA PRO A 51 27.33 1.23 57.83
C PRO A 51 25.87 1.67 57.65
N ARG A 52 25.04 1.33 58.64
CA ARG A 52 23.61 1.64 58.65
C ARG A 52 23.36 2.90 59.47
N LEU A 53 22.80 3.93 58.85
CA LEU A 53 22.58 5.24 59.46
C LEU A 53 21.16 5.70 59.15
N SER A 54 20.48 6.37 60.08
CA SER A 54 19.26 7.12 59.73
C SER A 54 19.63 8.38 58.94
N ARG A 55 18.68 9.02 58.25
CA ARG A 55 18.94 10.35 57.66
C ARG A 55 19.35 11.36 58.74
N SER A 56 18.76 11.28 59.94
CA SER A 56 19.15 12.14 61.06
C SER A 56 20.61 11.94 61.51
N ASP A 57 21.14 10.71 61.43
CA ASP A 57 22.54 10.41 61.69
C ASP A 57 23.49 10.99 60.65
N LEU A 58 23.05 11.08 59.39
CA LEU A 58 23.80 11.74 58.32
C LEU A 58 23.81 13.26 58.54
N ILE A 59 22.65 13.85 58.86
CA ILE A 59 22.52 15.28 59.14
C ILE A 59 23.42 15.70 60.30
N SER A 60 23.44 14.94 61.40
CA SER A 60 24.33 15.23 62.55
C SER A 60 25.82 15.18 62.20
N LYS A 61 26.17 14.54 61.08
CA LYS A 61 27.53 14.41 60.55
C LYS A 61 27.75 15.24 59.28
N ASP A 62 26.84 16.14 58.92
CA ASP A 62 26.93 16.92 57.67
C ASP A 62 28.28 17.65 57.56
N ALA A 63 28.80 18.21 58.65
CA ALA A 63 30.10 18.89 58.66
C ALA A 63 31.30 17.93 58.44
N ALA A 64 31.15 16.65 58.78
CA ALA A 64 32.20 15.64 58.63
C ALA A 64 32.29 15.04 57.22
N TYR A 65 31.22 15.11 56.42
CA TYR A 65 31.22 14.65 55.03
C TYR A 65 31.75 15.72 54.09
N THR A 66 33.06 15.74 53.88
CA THR A 66 33.75 16.66 52.95
C THR A 66 34.18 15.94 51.67
N SER A 67 34.86 16.62 50.75
CA SER A 67 35.37 15.99 49.52
C SER A 67 36.26 14.77 49.78
N SER A 68 36.95 14.70 50.93
CA SER A 68 37.74 13.53 51.34
C SER A 68 36.91 12.27 51.64
N GLN A 69 35.60 12.39 51.83
CA GLN A 69 34.67 11.27 52.06
C GLN A 69 33.92 10.86 50.78
N THR A 70 34.30 11.37 49.61
CA THR A 70 33.70 10.98 48.33
C THR A 70 33.85 9.47 48.11
N GLY A 71 32.76 8.80 47.71
CA GLY A 71 32.69 7.35 47.57
C GLY A 71 32.29 6.61 48.85
N THR A 72 32.03 7.30 49.97
CA THR A 72 31.51 6.66 51.18
C THR A 72 30.16 6.01 50.89
N LEU A 73 30.04 4.71 51.14
CA LEU A 73 28.81 3.93 50.98
C LEU A 73 28.14 3.71 52.33
N VAL A 74 26.83 3.97 52.41
CA VAL A 74 26.01 3.70 53.59
C VAL A 74 24.67 3.09 53.17
N TYR A 75 24.04 2.39 54.11
CA TYR A 75 22.63 2.04 53.99
C TYR A 75 21.82 2.98 54.89
N VAL A 76 20.93 3.77 54.30
CA VAL A 76 20.03 4.65 55.04
C VAL A 76 18.81 3.86 55.52
N LEU A 77 18.60 3.85 56.84
CA LEU A 77 17.54 3.08 57.51
C LEU A 77 16.15 3.71 57.35
N ASP A 78 16.08 5.04 57.49
CA ASP A 78 14.85 5.82 57.46
C ASP A 78 15.12 7.26 57.02
N THR A 79 14.03 8.01 56.85
CA THR A 79 14.04 9.41 56.43
C THR A 79 13.66 10.34 57.59
N THR A 80 14.15 10.11 58.80
CA THR A 80 13.94 11.03 59.92
C THR A 80 14.78 12.32 59.78
N GLY A 81 14.37 13.42 60.44
CA GLY A 81 15.05 14.72 60.40
C GLY A 81 14.55 15.69 59.32
N THR A 82 15.13 16.90 59.24
CA THR A 82 14.82 17.90 58.19
C THR A 82 15.90 17.86 57.11
N LEU A 83 15.51 17.88 55.84
CA LEU A 83 16.46 17.85 54.72
C LEU A 83 17.50 18.98 54.83
N THR A 84 18.74 18.63 54.53
CA THR A 84 19.84 19.56 54.31
C THR A 84 20.27 19.52 52.85
N ILE A 85 21.17 20.41 52.43
CA ILE A 85 21.75 20.38 51.08
C ILE A 85 22.36 19.00 50.80
N LYS A 86 23.12 18.43 51.76
CA LYS A 86 23.79 17.14 51.58
C LYS A 86 22.85 15.96 51.55
N THR A 87 21.76 16.01 52.31
CA THR A 87 20.78 14.90 52.42
C THR A 87 19.56 15.08 51.51
N ASN A 88 19.57 16.05 50.60
CA ASN A 88 18.42 16.40 49.75
C ASN A 88 17.81 15.21 49.00
N ASN A 89 18.65 14.27 48.55
CA ASN A 89 18.20 13.11 47.78
C ASN A 89 17.88 11.88 48.66
N VAL A 90 18.07 11.96 49.98
CA VAL A 90 17.78 10.88 50.95
C VAL A 90 16.29 10.88 51.29
N THR A 91 15.47 10.47 50.34
CA THR A 91 13.99 10.54 50.41
C THR A 91 13.34 9.20 50.71
N THR A 92 14.10 8.12 50.73
CA THR A 92 13.64 6.75 51.01
C THR A 92 14.77 5.90 51.62
N PRO A 93 14.50 4.86 52.41
CA PRO A 93 15.51 3.89 52.83
C PRO A 93 16.22 3.24 51.63
N GLY A 94 17.49 2.88 51.79
CA GLY A 94 18.26 2.21 50.74
C GLY A 94 19.75 2.53 50.77
N TYR A 95 20.49 2.06 49.78
CA TYR A 95 21.92 2.37 49.66
C TYR A 95 22.15 3.75 49.06
N TYR A 96 23.10 4.48 49.64
CA TYR A 96 23.54 5.79 49.18
C TYR A 96 25.06 5.86 49.19
N TYR A 97 25.63 6.59 48.22
CA TYR A 97 27.03 7.00 48.28
C TYR A 97 27.16 8.52 48.35
N PHE A 98 28.20 9.01 49.01
CA PHE A 98 28.50 10.44 49.03
C PHE A 98 29.30 10.82 47.78
N ASP A 99 28.80 11.76 46.96
CA ASP A 99 29.46 12.16 45.71
C ASP A 99 30.51 13.29 45.88
N GLY A 100 30.78 13.66 47.13
CA GLY A 100 31.66 14.79 47.50
C GLY A 100 30.88 16.06 47.84
N THR A 101 29.60 16.12 47.47
CA THR A 101 28.70 17.25 47.75
C THR A 101 27.41 16.81 48.43
N ILE A 102 26.72 15.82 47.89
CA ILE A 102 25.43 15.32 48.37
C ILE A 102 25.39 13.78 48.37
N TRP A 103 24.43 13.21 49.10
CA TRP A 103 24.18 11.78 49.13
C TRP A 103 23.37 11.36 47.91
N GLN A 104 23.94 10.53 47.04
CA GLN A 104 23.27 9.99 45.87
C GLN A 104 22.70 8.61 46.18
N LYS A 105 21.41 8.41 45.86
CA LYS A 105 20.78 7.09 45.98
C LYS A 105 21.36 6.17 44.92
N ILE A 106 21.76 4.97 45.32
CA ILE A 106 22.08 3.90 44.37
C ILE A 106 20.74 3.36 43.86
N ILE A 107 20.31 3.86 42.71
CA ILE A 107 19.09 3.43 42.02
C ILE A 107 19.39 2.24 41.12
N SER A 108 18.45 1.29 41.04
CA SER A 108 18.50 0.18 40.05
C SER A 108 17.71 0.48 38.78
N THR A 109 17.25 1.72 38.58
CA THR A 109 16.51 2.09 37.38
C THR A 109 17.51 2.31 36.24
N ILE A 110 17.78 1.24 35.50
CA ILE A 110 18.21 1.38 34.11
C ILE A 110 17.12 2.23 33.44
N PRO A 111 17.45 3.36 32.78
CA PRO A 111 16.47 4.05 31.96
C PRO A 111 15.88 3.00 31.02
N ASN A 112 14.58 2.75 31.18
CA ASN A 112 13.80 2.00 30.23
C ASN A 112 14.16 2.53 28.84
N ASP A 113 14.75 1.67 28.01
CA ASP A 113 15.20 1.98 26.66
C ASP A 113 13.96 2.30 25.82
N THR A 114 13.44 3.50 25.99
CA THR A 114 12.18 3.94 25.40
C THR A 114 12.49 4.20 23.94
N ASN A 115 12.11 3.27 23.08
CA ASN A 115 12.35 3.35 21.66
C ASN A 115 11.08 2.94 20.90
N ILE A 116 11.08 3.20 19.59
CA ILE A 116 9.93 2.97 18.70
C ILE A 116 9.51 1.49 18.62
N TYR A 117 10.32 0.56 19.16
CA TYR A 117 10.06 -0.87 19.09
C TYR A 117 9.30 -1.42 20.31
N ASN A 118 9.36 -0.74 21.46
CA ASN A 118 8.88 -1.31 22.71
C ASN A 118 7.88 -0.44 23.49
N THR A 119 7.68 0.81 23.09
CA THR A 119 6.74 1.73 23.75
C THR A 119 6.12 2.68 22.74
N ASP A 120 4.81 2.92 22.85
CA ASP A 120 4.13 3.97 22.10
C ASP A 120 4.62 5.36 22.54
N GLY A 121 4.66 6.33 21.62
CA GLY A 121 5.09 7.68 21.94
C GLY A 121 5.01 8.66 20.78
N THR A 122 5.36 9.91 21.06
CA THR A 122 5.45 10.97 20.04
C THR A 122 6.89 11.14 19.58
N VAL A 123 7.12 11.13 18.27
CA VAL A 123 8.39 11.51 17.67
C VAL A 123 8.55 13.03 17.76
N GLN A 124 9.38 13.51 18.70
CA GLN A 124 9.49 14.93 19.04
C GLN A 124 10.19 15.80 17.97
N ASN A 125 10.99 15.18 17.09
CA ASN A 125 11.75 15.84 16.03
C ASN A 125 11.83 14.92 14.81
N ASN A 126 12.00 15.48 13.61
CA ASN A 126 12.19 14.70 12.38
C ASN A 126 13.31 13.66 12.54
N ARG A 127 13.08 12.46 12.00
CA ARG A 127 14.05 11.35 12.04
C ARG A 127 14.42 10.96 10.62
N THR A 128 15.71 10.76 10.39
CA THR A 128 16.24 10.15 9.17
C THR A 128 16.82 8.79 9.52
N VAL A 129 16.40 7.75 8.80
CA VAL A 129 16.97 6.40 8.93
C VAL A 129 18.03 6.21 7.85
N ALA A 130 19.31 6.25 8.23
CA ALA A 130 20.42 6.03 7.29
C ALA A 130 20.72 4.52 7.21
N LEU A 131 20.40 3.89 6.08
CA LEU A 131 20.56 2.45 5.90
C LEU A 131 21.91 2.00 5.33
N THR A 132 22.70 2.92 4.78
CA THR A 132 23.95 2.62 4.03
C THR A 132 23.74 1.55 2.96
N ASP A 133 24.16 0.32 3.24
CA ASP A 133 24.12 -0.87 2.39
C ASP A 133 23.15 -1.94 2.94
N LYS A 134 22.32 -1.58 3.93
CA LYS A 134 21.38 -2.47 4.63
C LYS A 134 19.94 -2.27 4.15
N THR A 135 19.09 -3.25 4.48
CA THR A 135 17.65 -3.20 4.22
C THR A 135 16.88 -2.97 5.52
N LEU A 136 15.75 -2.27 5.42
CA LEU A 136 14.73 -2.20 6.46
C LEU A 136 13.50 -2.94 5.95
N SER A 137 13.14 -4.04 6.60
CA SER A 137 11.98 -4.84 6.24
C SER A 137 10.95 -4.82 7.36
N PHE A 138 9.69 -4.62 6.98
CA PHE A 138 8.55 -4.74 7.88
C PHE A 138 7.92 -6.12 7.65
N THR A 139 8.30 -7.09 8.47
CA THR A 139 7.70 -8.42 8.48
C THR A 139 6.96 -8.59 9.80
N ALA A 140 5.68 -9.00 9.75
CA ALA A 140 5.08 -9.53 10.96
C ALA A 140 5.34 -11.02 11.07
N GLY A 141 5.39 -11.51 12.32
CA GLY A 141 5.32 -12.94 12.59
C GLY A 141 4.03 -13.59 12.07
N THR A 142 2.96 -12.81 11.90
CA THR A 142 1.69 -13.23 11.29
C THR A 142 1.21 -12.17 10.29
N PRO A 143 0.99 -12.51 9.01
CA PRO A 143 0.41 -11.59 8.03
C PRO A 143 -0.89 -10.96 8.51
N SER A 144 -1.09 -9.67 8.22
CA SER A 144 -2.26 -8.90 8.68
C SER A 144 -2.72 -7.91 7.62
N VAL A 145 -4.01 -7.62 7.61
CA VAL A 145 -4.54 -6.43 6.95
C VAL A 145 -3.93 -5.17 7.58
N ASN A 146 -3.71 -4.14 6.77
CA ASN A 146 -3.20 -2.83 7.19
C ASN A 146 -1.91 -2.86 8.05
N GLN A 147 -1.01 -3.82 7.81
CA GLN A 147 0.19 -4.06 8.60
C GLN A 147 1.16 -2.86 8.58
N PHE A 148 1.29 -2.21 7.44
CA PHE A 148 2.03 -0.96 7.33
C PHE A 148 1.07 0.11 6.80
N SER A 149 0.86 1.17 7.57
CA SER A 149 -0.14 2.18 7.24
C SER A 149 0.33 3.60 7.54
N ILE A 150 -0.14 4.54 6.73
CA ILE A 150 -0.01 5.98 6.94
C ILE A 150 -1.42 6.54 7.08
N ASP A 151 -1.70 7.17 8.22
CA ASP A 151 -3.02 7.75 8.53
C ASP A 151 -4.18 6.74 8.34
N GLY A 152 -3.94 5.48 8.74
CA GLY A 152 -4.89 4.38 8.67
C GLY A 152 -5.20 3.90 7.24
N SER A 153 -5.82 4.74 6.42
CA SER A 153 -6.31 4.39 5.08
C SER A 153 -5.67 5.19 3.93
N THR A 154 -4.94 6.27 4.21
CA THR A 154 -4.29 7.08 3.16
C THR A 154 -3.33 6.22 2.34
N PHE A 155 -2.48 5.43 3.01
CA PHE A 155 -1.69 4.37 2.39
C PHE A 155 -1.73 3.14 3.30
N SER A 156 -2.07 1.99 2.75
CA SER A 156 -2.22 0.74 3.49
C SER A 156 -1.54 -0.41 2.74
N VAL A 157 -0.76 -1.21 3.47
CA VAL A 157 -0.22 -2.49 2.98
C VAL A 157 -0.90 -3.61 3.76
N ASP A 158 -1.64 -4.43 3.04
CA ASP A 158 -2.26 -5.66 3.52
C ASP A 158 -1.34 -6.82 3.12
N SER A 159 -0.49 -7.25 4.07
CA SER A 159 0.44 -8.34 3.87
C SER A 159 -0.21 -9.72 3.97
N GLN A 160 -1.46 -9.80 4.47
CA GLN A 160 -2.21 -11.05 4.51
C GLN A 160 -2.65 -11.50 3.11
N ASN A 161 -2.92 -10.55 2.21
CA ASN A 161 -3.45 -10.81 0.88
C ASN A 161 -2.54 -10.28 -0.25
N ASP A 162 -1.38 -9.75 0.12
CA ASP A 162 -0.42 -9.02 -0.72
C ASP A 162 -1.10 -7.93 -1.55
N ARG A 163 -1.73 -6.96 -0.88
CA ARG A 163 -2.48 -5.86 -1.50
C ARG A 163 -2.03 -4.49 -0.98
N ILE A 164 -2.20 -3.47 -1.82
CA ILE A 164 -1.99 -2.07 -1.47
C ILE A 164 -3.32 -1.33 -1.59
N GLY A 165 -3.67 -0.58 -0.54
CA GLY A 165 -4.81 0.32 -0.50
C GLY A 165 -4.37 1.79 -0.51
N ILE A 166 -5.05 2.61 -1.32
CA ILE A 166 -4.95 4.08 -1.34
C ILE A 166 -6.34 4.65 -1.04
N GLY A 167 -6.50 5.31 0.09
CA GLY A 167 -7.82 5.75 0.60
C GLY A 167 -8.69 4.61 1.14
N THR A 168 -8.11 3.42 1.36
CA THR A 168 -8.77 2.25 1.95
C THR A 168 -7.76 1.41 2.73
N SER A 169 -8.16 0.92 3.91
CA SER A 169 -7.37 -0.05 4.71
C SER A 169 -7.78 -1.50 4.46
N ALA A 170 -8.79 -1.72 3.62
CA ALA A 170 -9.33 -3.02 3.25
C ALA A 170 -9.40 -3.14 1.72
N PRO A 171 -8.25 -3.09 1.02
CA PRO A 171 -8.23 -3.19 -0.44
C PRO A 171 -8.88 -4.49 -0.91
N THR A 172 -9.69 -4.48 -1.98
CA THR A 172 -10.29 -5.71 -2.55
C THR A 172 -9.56 -6.22 -3.80
N ALA A 173 -8.66 -5.41 -4.37
CA ALA A 173 -7.78 -5.76 -5.49
C ALA A 173 -6.30 -5.59 -5.10
N LYS A 174 -5.37 -6.04 -5.95
CA LYS A 174 -3.92 -5.92 -5.68
C LYS A 174 -3.47 -4.49 -5.45
N LEU A 175 -4.02 -3.57 -6.23
CA LEU A 175 -3.97 -2.13 -5.98
C LEU A 175 -5.42 -1.65 -5.98
N ASP A 176 -5.87 -1.13 -4.85
CA ASP A 176 -7.22 -0.59 -4.70
C ASP A 176 -7.14 0.90 -4.35
N ILE A 177 -7.82 1.72 -5.15
CA ILE A 177 -7.86 3.17 -5.00
C ILE A 177 -9.30 3.56 -4.76
N ASN A 178 -9.62 3.93 -3.52
CA ASN A 178 -10.91 4.51 -3.18
C ASN A 178 -10.92 6.00 -3.57
N GLY A 179 -11.11 6.25 -4.85
CA GLY A 179 -11.04 7.58 -5.46
C GLY A 179 -10.58 7.54 -6.92
N ASN A 180 -10.05 8.66 -7.40
CA ASN A 180 -9.61 8.79 -8.80
C ASN A 180 -8.13 8.46 -8.96
N LEU A 181 -7.80 7.62 -9.96
CA LEU A 181 -6.42 7.46 -10.43
C LEU A 181 -6.08 8.58 -11.42
N ARG A 182 -5.07 9.39 -11.10
CA ARG A 182 -4.50 10.37 -12.04
C ARG A 182 -3.16 9.89 -12.57
N ILE A 183 -3.09 9.66 -13.88
CA ILE A 183 -1.83 9.45 -14.60
C ILE A 183 -1.42 10.79 -15.21
N ARG A 184 -0.18 11.23 -14.97
CA ARG A 184 0.38 12.47 -15.54
C ARG A 184 0.88 12.21 -16.98
N THR A 185 1.94 12.87 -17.41
CA THR A 185 2.51 12.69 -18.75
C THR A 185 2.95 11.24 -18.96
N THR A 186 2.46 10.62 -20.04
CA THR A 186 2.90 9.31 -20.54
C THR A 186 3.59 9.50 -21.89
N ALA A 187 4.64 8.74 -22.17
CA ALA A 187 5.31 8.79 -23.47
C ALA A 187 4.44 8.18 -24.58
N ASN A 188 4.45 8.77 -25.77
CA ASN A 188 3.78 8.20 -26.94
C ASN A 188 4.46 6.90 -27.37
N SER A 189 3.67 5.86 -27.58
CA SER A 189 4.14 4.63 -28.22
C SER A 189 3.71 4.64 -29.68
N ASN A 190 4.49 5.28 -30.56
CA ASN A 190 4.19 5.31 -31.99
C ASN A 190 4.39 3.92 -32.59
N GLY A 191 3.35 3.37 -33.22
CA GLY A 191 3.42 2.08 -33.93
C GLY A 191 3.55 0.85 -33.03
N SER A 192 3.21 0.94 -31.74
CA SER A 192 3.22 -0.23 -30.87
C SER A 192 2.09 -1.19 -31.25
N THR A 193 2.45 -2.40 -31.67
CA THR A 193 1.50 -3.45 -32.05
C THR A 193 0.97 -4.24 -30.85
N ASN A 194 1.48 -3.98 -29.64
CA ASN A 194 1.16 -4.70 -28.41
C ASN A 194 0.52 -3.78 -27.36
N VAL A 195 -0.39 -2.90 -27.79
CA VAL A 195 -1.20 -2.04 -26.90
C VAL A 195 -2.66 -2.47 -26.95
N SER A 196 -3.40 -2.17 -25.89
CA SER A 196 -4.83 -2.46 -25.83
C SER A 196 -5.59 -1.32 -25.18
N THR A 197 -6.89 -1.24 -25.47
CA THR A 197 -7.77 -0.26 -24.84
C THR A 197 -8.03 -0.67 -23.40
N LEU A 198 -7.72 0.23 -22.48
CA LEU A 198 -8.00 0.08 -21.06
C LEU A 198 -9.44 0.49 -20.76
N VAL A 199 -10.16 -0.33 -20.00
CA VAL A 199 -11.51 -0.04 -19.51
C VAL A 199 -11.58 -0.25 -18.01
N ARG A 200 -12.62 0.31 -17.38
CA ARG A 200 -12.98 0.00 -15.99
C ARG A 200 -14.21 -0.89 -16.01
N ASP A 201 -14.16 -1.99 -15.27
CA ASP A 201 -15.35 -2.77 -14.97
C ASP A 201 -16.24 -1.95 -14.04
N ASN A 202 -17.46 -1.60 -14.47
CA ASN A 202 -18.36 -0.76 -13.68
C ASN A 202 -18.90 -1.48 -12.44
N THR A 203 -18.79 -2.80 -12.35
CA THR A 203 -19.25 -3.59 -11.21
C THR A 203 -18.11 -3.79 -10.21
N THR A 204 -16.95 -4.26 -10.66
CA THR A 204 -15.81 -4.55 -9.77
C THR A 204 -14.91 -3.35 -9.53
N GLY A 205 -15.02 -2.30 -10.36
CA GLY A 205 -14.10 -1.16 -10.34
C GLY A 205 -12.70 -1.48 -10.87
N GLU A 206 -12.43 -2.72 -11.31
CA GLU A 206 -11.11 -3.12 -11.77
C GLU A 206 -10.78 -2.55 -13.15
N VAL A 207 -9.51 -2.24 -13.34
CA VAL A 207 -8.95 -1.88 -14.63
C VAL A 207 -8.73 -3.16 -15.45
N LYS A 208 -9.35 -3.26 -16.62
CA LYS A 208 -9.31 -4.43 -17.51
C LYS A 208 -8.99 -4.03 -18.95
N ILE A 209 -8.66 -5.02 -19.78
CA ILE A 209 -8.58 -4.83 -21.23
C ILE A 209 -9.94 -5.08 -21.86
N ALA A 210 -10.38 -4.18 -22.73
CA ALA A 210 -11.61 -4.38 -23.49
C ALA A 210 -11.39 -5.51 -24.50
N VAL A 211 -12.19 -6.57 -24.39
CA VAL A 211 -12.22 -7.70 -25.34
C VAL A 211 -13.67 -8.03 -25.69
N SER A 212 -13.94 -8.59 -26.87
CA SER A 212 -15.23 -9.19 -27.17
C SER A 212 -15.33 -10.59 -26.54
N SER A 213 -16.53 -11.13 -26.50
CA SER A 213 -16.80 -12.54 -26.18
C SER A 213 -16.01 -13.53 -27.07
N THR A 214 -15.62 -13.10 -28.27
CA THR A 214 -14.79 -13.88 -29.22
C THR A 214 -13.28 -13.63 -29.07
N GLY A 215 -12.84 -12.84 -28.08
CA GLY A 215 -11.43 -12.55 -27.80
C GLY A 215 -10.79 -11.43 -28.63
N ASN A 216 -11.58 -10.64 -29.37
CA ASN A 216 -11.06 -9.49 -30.10
C ASN A 216 -10.79 -8.32 -29.15
N SER A 217 -9.53 -7.90 -29.01
CA SER A 217 -9.09 -6.80 -28.15
C SER A 217 -9.14 -5.41 -28.81
N THR A 218 -9.50 -5.32 -30.10
CA THR A 218 -9.71 -4.05 -30.80
C THR A 218 -11.21 -3.70 -30.83
N PRO A 219 -11.64 -2.67 -30.09
CA PRO A 219 -13.06 -2.39 -29.91
C PRO A 219 -13.75 -1.82 -31.17
N LEU A 220 -12.98 -1.19 -32.06
CA LEU A 220 -13.43 -0.69 -33.35
C LEU A 220 -12.69 -1.43 -34.45
N ASN A 221 -13.45 -2.04 -35.35
CA ASN A 221 -12.91 -2.87 -36.43
C ASN A 221 -13.41 -2.30 -37.76
N TYR A 222 -12.50 -2.17 -38.72
CA TYR A 222 -12.83 -1.72 -40.07
C TYR A 222 -12.71 -2.89 -41.03
N ILE A 223 -13.82 -3.26 -41.67
CA ILE A 223 -13.88 -4.39 -42.59
C ILE A 223 -14.30 -3.87 -43.96
N VAL A 224 -13.59 -4.31 -44.99
CA VAL A 224 -13.94 -4.04 -46.39
C VAL A 224 -14.40 -5.33 -47.03
N TYR A 225 -15.69 -5.39 -47.41
CA TYR A 225 -16.24 -6.50 -48.17
C TYR A 225 -16.18 -6.17 -49.65
N THR A 226 -15.40 -6.93 -50.42
CA THR A 226 -15.46 -6.91 -51.88
C THR A 226 -16.26 -8.12 -52.35
N ILE A 227 -17.50 -7.88 -52.77
CA ILE A 227 -18.45 -8.93 -53.16
C ILE A 227 -18.61 -8.85 -54.67
N SER A 228 -17.96 -9.79 -55.37
CA SER A 228 -17.94 -9.85 -56.83
C SER A 228 -19.00 -10.79 -57.39
N ASN A 229 -19.24 -10.67 -58.71
CA ASN A 229 -20.18 -11.50 -59.45
C ASN A 229 -21.62 -11.45 -58.88
N VAL A 230 -22.03 -10.27 -58.40
CA VAL A 230 -23.39 -10.00 -57.93
C VAL A 230 -24.31 -9.94 -59.14
N ASN A 231 -25.45 -10.62 -59.10
CA ASN A 231 -26.41 -10.61 -60.20
C ASN A 231 -26.90 -9.19 -60.48
N GLY A 232 -26.49 -8.62 -61.62
CA GLY A 232 -26.62 -7.18 -61.88
C GLY A 232 -25.89 -6.37 -60.79
N ASP A 233 -26.65 -5.64 -60.00
CA ASP A 233 -26.20 -4.77 -58.92
C ASP A 233 -26.82 -5.10 -57.57
N TRP A 234 -27.60 -6.18 -57.45
CA TRP A 234 -28.41 -6.41 -56.25
C TRP A 234 -27.86 -7.48 -55.30
N ILE A 235 -27.48 -7.06 -54.10
CA ILE A 235 -27.27 -7.92 -52.94
C ILE A 235 -28.49 -7.82 -52.04
N ASN A 236 -29.28 -8.89 -51.93
CA ASN A 236 -30.45 -8.92 -51.07
C ASN A 236 -30.15 -9.31 -49.61
N ASN A 237 -29.25 -10.29 -49.41
CA ASN A 237 -28.99 -10.86 -48.08
C ASN A 237 -27.61 -11.55 -48.01
N TYR A 238 -26.54 -10.77 -47.88
CA TYR A 238 -25.21 -11.31 -47.66
C TYR A 238 -24.94 -11.54 -46.18
N ASP A 239 -24.68 -12.79 -45.77
CA ASP A 239 -24.36 -13.15 -44.39
C ASP A 239 -22.91 -12.82 -44.03
N THR A 240 -22.68 -11.84 -43.16
CA THR A 240 -21.32 -11.51 -42.72
C THR A 240 -20.75 -12.51 -41.71
N LYS A 241 -21.60 -13.39 -41.14
CA LYS A 241 -21.30 -14.27 -40.00
C LYS A 241 -20.90 -13.52 -38.71
N ILE A 242 -20.98 -12.20 -38.68
CA ILE A 242 -20.75 -11.40 -37.48
C ILE A 242 -21.98 -11.50 -36.59
N ASN A 243 -21.80 -12.02 -35.38
CA ASN A 243 -22.88 -12.20 -34.42
C ASN A 243 -23.34 -10.84 -33.85
N SER A 244 -24.65 -10.60 -33.90
CA SER A 244 -25.27 -9.37 -33.39
C SER A 244 -25.25 -9.25 -31.87
N SER A 245 -25.04 -10.34 -31.13
CA SER A 245 -24.86 -10.29 -29.67
C SER A 245 -23.53 -9.65 -29.28
N ASP A 246 -22.51 -9.83 -30.11
CA ASP A 246 -21.14 -9.46 -29.79
C ASP A 246 -20.74 -8.11 -30.41
N TYR A 247 -21.32 -7.79 -31.57
CA TYR A 247 -20.98 -6.60 -32.33
C TYR A 247 -22.20 -5.87 -32.88
N THR A 248 -21.99 -4.58 -33.13
CA THR A 248 -22.85 -3.72 -33.94
C THR A 248 -22.11 -3.34 -35.21
N MET A 249 -22.75 -3.49 -36.37
CA MET A 249 -22.17 -3.16 -37.67
C MET A 249 -22.91 -2.02 -38.33
N THR A 250 -22.17 -1.09 -38.94
CA THR A 250 -22.72 -0.04 -39.80
C THR A 250 -21.93 0.07 -41.09
N VAL A 251 -22.62 0.36 -42.19
CA VAL A 251 -21.99 0.69 -43.47
C VAL A 251 -21.56 2.15 -43.42
N VAL A 252 -20.27 2.39 -43.62
CA VAL A 252 -19.67 3.74 -43.63
C VAL A 252 -19.28 4.20 -45.03
N GLY A 253 -19.40 3.33 -46.02
CA GLY A 253 -19.22 3.68 -47.43
C GLY A 253 -19.52 2.49 -48.34
N SER A 254 -19.74 2.79 -49.62
CA SER A 254 -19.91 1.77 -50.64
C SER A 254 -19.52 2.30 -52.02
N SER A 255 -19.05 1.40 -52.89
CA SER A 255 -18.88 1.67 -54.31
C SER A 255 -19.31 0.46 -55.15
N PHE A 256 -19.66 0.71 -56.40
CA PHE A 256 -20.05 -0.30 -57.37
C PHE A 256 -19.26 -0.09 -58.66
N ASN A 257 -18.77 -1.18 -59.26
CA ASN A 257 -17.76 -1.11 -60.31
C ASN A 257 -18.30 -1.11 -61.76
N SER A 258 -19.63 -1.12 -61.94
CA SER A 258 -20.24 -1.28 -63.26
C SER A 258 -21.21 -0.14 -63.58
N PRO A 259 -21.27 0.34 -64.83
CA PRO A 259 -22.28 1.29 -65.25
C PRO A 259 -23.70 0.72 -65.10
N LEU A 260 -24.61 1.56 -64.64
CA LEU A 260 -26.02 1.23 -64.47
C LEU A 260 -26.84 1.77 -65.64
N ASN A 261 -27.85 1.03 -66.03
CA ASN A 261 -28.90 1.48 -66.91
C ASN A 261 -30.09 1.94 -66.07
N THR A 262 -30.46 3.21 -66.25
CA THR A 262 -31.72 3.76 -65.77
C THR A 262 -32.78 3.40 -66.80
N ASN A 263 -33.27 2.16 -66.81
CA ASN A 263 -34.30 1.67 -67.74
C ASN A 263 -35.69 2.32 -67.56
N ASN A 264 -35.74 3.55 -67.05
CA ASN A 264 -36.98 4.29 -66.91
C ASN A 264 -37.34 4.95 -68.25
N VAL A 265 -38.38 4.39 -68.89
CA VAL A 265 -39.16 5.01 -69.97
C VAL A 265 -40.00 6.19 -69.40
N VAL A 266 -39.41 6.97 -68.51
CA VAL A 266 -40.04 8.14 -67.89
C VAL A 266 -39.16 9.32 -68.25
N THR A 267 -39.74 10.34 -68.86
CA THR A 267 -39.05 11.58 -69.21
C THR A 267 -39.43 12.64 -68.16
N PRO A 268 -38.46 13.14 -67.37
CA PRO A 268 -37.02 12.88 -67.40
C PRO A 268 -36.63 11.55 -66.73
N ALA A 269 -35.51 10.96 -67.17
CA ALA A 269 -34.97 9.73 -66.58
C ALA A 269 -34.73 9.94 -65.09
N THR A 270 -35.40 9.15 -64.25
CA THR A 270 -35.24 9.20 -62.80
C THR A 270 -34.17 8.21 -62.37
N TYR A 271 -33.22 8.69 -61.56
CA TYR A 271 -32.21 7.86 -60.91
C TYR A 271 -32.73 7.47 -59.53
N ALA A 272 -32.65 6.20 -59.19
CA ALA A 272 -32.98 5.76 -57.84
C ALA A 272 -31.78 5.92 -56.91
N PRO A 273 -32.00 6.29 -55.64
CA PRO A 273 -30.91 6.39 -54.68
C PRO A 273 -30.27 5.01 -54.45
N SER A 274 -28.99 5.02 -54.08
CA SER A 274 -28.35 3.83 -53.55
C SER A 274 -29.01 3.43 -52.23
N SER A 275 -29.24 2.14 -52.07
CA SER A 275 -29.76 1.52 -50.86
C SER A 275 -28.75 0.49 -50.36
N VAL A 276 -27.80 0.94 -49.55
CA VAL A 276 -26.76 0.09 -48.97
C VAL A 276 -26.79 0.22 -47.45
N PHE A 277 -27.09 -0.88 -46.77
CA PHE A 277 -27.17 -0.88 -45.32
C PHE A 277 -26.90 -2.27 -44.74
N ALA A 278 -26.61 -2.26 -43.43
CA ALA A 278 -26.49 -3.44 -42.62
C ALA A 278 -27.80 -3.67 -41.84
N PHE A 279 -28.21 -4.93 -41.69
CA PHE A 279 -29.39 -5.30 -40.89
C PHE A 279 -29.18 -6.63 -40.19
N ILE A 280 -29.98 -6.94 -39.18
CA ILE A 280 -29.90 -8.22 -38.47
C ILE A 280 -30.92 -9.19 -39.07
N SER A 281 -30.50 -10.41 -39.37
CA SER A 281 -31.38 -11.53 -39.72
C SER A 281 -30.93 -12.77 -38.97
N GLY A 282 -31.79 -13.28 -38.09
CA GLY A 282 -31.41 -14.30 -37.11
C GLY A 282 -30.43 -13.72 -36.10
N THR A 283 -29.27 -14.37 -35.93
CA THR A 283 -28.22 -13.96 -34.97
C THR A 283 -27.06 -13.21 -35.63
N THR A 284 -27.09 -12.99 -36.95
CA THR A 284 -25.96 -12.38 -37.65
C THR A 284 -26.35 -11.11 -38.41
N TRP A 285 -25.37 -10.21 -38.50
CA TRP A 285 -25.44 -9.05 -39.36
C TRP A 285 -25.38 -9.44 -40.84
N ARG A 286 -26.22 -8.80 -41.62
CA ARG A 286 -26.38 -8.96 -43.07
C ARG A 286 -26.06 -7.66 -43.77
N LEU A 287 -25.63 -7.77 -45.03
CA LEU A 287 -25.49 -6.64 -45.94
C LEU A 287 -26.52 -6.76 -47.06
N THR A 288 -27.13 -5.62 -47.39
CA THR A 288 -27.87 -5.40 -48.64
C THR A 288 -27.26 -4.22 -49.37
N ALA A 289 -27.24 -4.28 -50.69
CA ALA A 289 -26.73 -3.23 -51.55
C ALA A 289 -27.48 -3.26 -52.88
N ASP A 290 -28.04 -2.12 -53.28
CA ASP A 290 -28.78 -2.00 -54.53
C ASP A 290 -28.80 -0.55 -55.01
N TYR A 291 -28.88 -0.35 -56.32
CA TYR A 291 -29.43 0.88 -56.89
C TYR A 291 -30.83 0.56 -57.40
N LEU A 292 -31.83 0.83 -56.53
CA LEU A 292 -33.20 0.35 -56.69
C LEU A 292 -33.75 0.60 -58.10
N ALA A 293 -34.41 -0.39 -58.71
CA ALA A 293 -34.99 -0.24 -60.05
C ALA A 293 -34.00 0.13 -61.18
N THR A 294 -32.70 -0.05 -60.96
CA THR A 294 -31.68 -0.04 -62.02
C THR A 294 -31.15 -1.46 -62.25
N SER A 295 -30.35 -1.64 -63.29
CA SER A 295 -29.54 -2.85 -63.47
C SER A 295 -28.25 -2.46 -64.18
N THR A 296 -27.28 -3.38 -64.27
CA THR A 296 -26.08 -3.15 -65.08
C THR A 296 -26.41 -2.97 -66.57
N GLN A 297 -25.65 -2.11 -67.25
CA GLN A 297 -25.94 -1.66 -68.62
C GLN A 297 -26.02 -2.77 -69.68
N THR A 298 -25.35 -3.89 -69.45
CA THR A 298 -25.25 -5.02 -70.39
C THR A 298 -25.72 -6.34 -69.76
N GLY A 299 -26.43 -6.29 -68.63
CA GLY A 299 -26.86 -7.49 -67.90
C GLY A 299 -25.71 -8.31 -67.31
N VAL A 300 -24.52 -7.69 -67.19
CA VAL A 300 -23.35 -8.31 -66.57
C VAL A 300 -23.44 -8.25 -65.05
N ASN A 301 -22.81 -9.20 -64.38
CA ASN A 301 -22.71 -9.17 -62.93
C ASN A 301 -21.71 -8.11 -62.47
N GLY A 302 -22.07 -7.34 -61.45
CA GLY A 302 -21.24 -6.29 -60.88
C GLY A 302 -20.45 -6.74 -59.65
N THR A 303 -19.65 -5.82 -59.13
CA THR A 303 -18.89 -5.98 -57.88
C THR A 303 -19.14 -4.78 -56.98
N TRP A 304 -19.54 -5.09 -55.74
CA TRP A 304 -19.66 -4.11 -54.67
C TRP A 304 -18.42 -4.11 -53.80
N THR A 305 -17.97 -2.92 -53.42
CA THR A 305 -17.04 -2.73 -52.29
C THR A 305 -17.80 -2.01 -51.19
N ILE A 306 -17.97 -2.65 -50.04
CA ILE A 306 -18.72 -2.13 -48.89
C ILE A 306 -17.77 -1.99 -47.71
N TYR A 307 -17.70 -0.77 -47.17
CA TYR A 307 -16.86 -0.42 -46.04
C TYR A 307 -17.73 -0.44 -44.78
N CYS A 308 -17.36 -1.28 -43.81
CA CYS A 308 -18.11 -1.47 -42.58
C CYS A 308 -17.27 -1.10 -41.36
N LEU A 309 -17.88 -0.36 -40.45
CA LEU A 309 -17.39 -0.24 -39.08
C LEU A 309 -18.12 -1.27 -38.20
N VAL A 310 -17.35 -2.10 -37.51
CA VAL A 310 -17.83 -3.16 -36.62
C VAL A 310 -17.35 -2.86 -35.20
N ILE A 311 -18.30 -2.53 -34.33
CA ILE A 311 -18.09 -2.03 -32.97
C ILE A 311 -18.41 -3.15 -31.99
N ASN A 312 -17.51 -3.41 -31.04
CA ASN A 312 -17.74 -4.36 -29.97
C ASN A 312 -18.87 -3.85 -29.03
N ASN A 313 -19.87 -4.69 -28.77
CA ASN A 313 -21.00 -4.33 -27.90
C ASN A 313 -20.58 -4.08 -26.44
N SER A 314 -19.39 -4.53 -25.99
CA SER A 314 -18.89 -4.27 -24.63
C SER A 314 -18.55 -2.80 -24.35
N ILE A 315 -18.35 -2.00 -25.40
CA ILE A 315 -18.06 -0.56 -25.31
C ILE A 315 -19.19 0.31 -25.90
N LEU A 316 -20.24 -0.31 -26.43
CA LEU A 316 -21.37 0.38 -27.04
C LEU A 316 -22.52 0.51 -26.04
N LYS A 317 -23.09 1.70 -25.92
CA LYS A 317 -24.34 1.93 -25.20
C LYS A 317 -25.49 2.00 -26.21
N THR A 318 -26.37 1.00 -26.18
CA THR A 318 -27.61 1.01 -26.97
C THR A 318 -28.70 1.78 -26.22
N LEU A 319 -29.23 2.83 -26.85
CA LEU A 319 -30.34 3.62 -26.32
C LEU A 319 -31.68 3.05 -26.79
N THR A 320 -32.76 3.42 -26.10
CA THR A 320 -34.12 3.08 -26.53
C THR A 320 -34.41 3.69 -27.91
N PRO A 321 -34.98 2.93 -28.87
CA PRO A 321 -35.36 3.46 -30.17
C PRO A 321 -36.34 4.63 -30.06
N VAL A 322 -36.16 5.64 -30.92
CA VAL A 322 -37.09 6.76 -31.06
C VAL A 322 -37.91 6.57 -32.32
N SER A 323 -39.24 6.64 -32.21
CA SER A 323 -40.16 6.63 -33.34
C SER A 323 -40.81 8.01 -33.46
N GLN A 324 -40.89 8.54 -34.68
CA GLN A 324 -41.44 9.85 -34.97
C GLN A 324 -42.28 9.77 -36.24
N ASP A 325 -43.53 10.23 -36.15
CA ASP A 325 -44.35 10.52 -37.33
C ASP A 325 -44.16 11.99 -37.73
N LEU A 326 -43.96 12.24 -39.02
CA LEU A 326 -43.85 13.59 -39.60
C LEU A 326 -45.20 14.13 -40.08
N GLY A 327 -46.27 13.32 -40.07
CA GLY A 327 -47.61 13.74 -40.49
C GLY A 327 -47.68 14.20 -41.95
N GLY A 328 -46.82 13.67 -42.81
CA GLY A 328 -46.71 14.09 -44.22
C GLY A 328 -45.84 15.33 -44.48
N SER A 329 -45.17 15.89 -43.47
CA SER A 329 -44.23 17.00 -43.63
C SER A 329 -42.83 16.53 -44.08
N ASN A 330 -42.12 17.39 -44.83
CA ASN A 330 -40.71 17.19 -45.20
C ASN A 330 -39.73 17.65 -44.10
N THR A 331 -40.25 18.19 -43.00
CA THR A 331 -39.46 18.67 -41.86
C THR A 331 -40.14 18.29 -40.54
N GLY A 332 -39.35 18.11 -39.49
CA GLY A 332 -39.82 17.83 -38.15
C GLY A 332 -38.69 17.84 -37.13
N ALA A 333 -39.03 17.60 -35.88
CA ALA A 333 -38.07 17.46 -34.78
C ALA A 333 -38.45 16.25 -33.93
N ALA A 334 -37.45 15.61 -33.32
CA ALA A 334 -37.72 14.62 -32.29
C ALA A 334 -38.42 15.29 -31.11
N ALA A 335 -39.38 14.60 -30.48
CA ALA A 335 -40.11 15.14 -29.32
C ALA A 335 -39.19 15.55 -28.16
N ALA A 336 -38.05 14.89 -28.00
CA ALA A 336 -37.00 15.24 -27.05
C ALA A 336 -35.65 14.66 -27.51
N THR A 337 -34.56 15.12 -26.89
CA THR A 337 -33.25 14.45 -26.98
C THR A 337 -33.38 12.98 -26.56
N PRO A 338 -32.80 12.01 -27.32
CA PRO A 338 -32.83 10.61 -26.94
C PRO A 338 -32.35 10.40 -25.49
N ALA A 339 -33.15 9.69 -24.69
CA ALA A 339 -32.83 9.45 -23.29
C ALA A 339 -31.55 8.60 -23.16
N GLY A 340 -30.63 9.03 -22.29
CA GLY A 340 -29.40 8.31 -21.98
C GLY A 340 -28.18 8.69 -22.83
N LEU A 341 -28.28 9.73 -23.68
CA LEU A 341 -27.12 10.48 -24.17
C LEU A 341 -26.48 11.31 -23.05
#